data_AF-A0A2G2ZXE5-F1
#
_entry.id   AF-A0A2G2ZXE5-F1
#
_cell.length_a   1.000
_cell.length_b   1.000
_cell.length_c   1.000
_cell.angle_alpha   90.00
_cell.angle_beta   90.00
_cell.angle_gamma   90.00
#
_symmetry.space_group_name_H-M   'P 1'
#
loop_
_entity.id
_entity.type
_entity.pdbx_description
1 polymer ?
#
loop_
_entity_poly.entity_id
_entity_poly.type
_entity_poly.pdbx_seq_one_letter_code
_entity_poly.pdbx_strand_id
1 'polypeptide(L)'
;MGDHGVLVILYKSFSHRNPYGDGIVRADVPFRRAESKYSVEQVGVTVEFYGGELNGVSYSDPATVKKYARRAQLGEIFELDRATLKSDGVFRSSPRGWFTFGHASFALLFFFGHIWAP
;
A
#
# COMPACT_ATOMS: atom_id res chain seq x y z
N MET A 1 -1.66 14.98 -16.95
CA MET A 1 -2.88 14.74 -16.15
C MET A 1 -3.13 13.25 -16.28
N GLY A 2 -2.48 12.45 -15.43
CA GLY A 2 -2.49 10.99 -15.60
C GLY A 2 -3.83 10.45 -15.12
N ASP A 3 -4.49 9.64 -15.95
CA ASP A 3 -5.77 9.03 -15.65
C ASP A 3 -5.71 8.28 -14.31
N HIS A 4 -6.36 8.87 -13.30
CA HIS A 4 -6.41 8.34 -11.95
C HIS A 4 -7.31 7.10 -11.95
N GLY A 5 -6.69 5.91 -11.96
CA GLY A 5 -7.40 4.65 -11.82
C GLY A 5 -7.99 4.49 -10.43
N VAL A 6 -9.31 4.69 -10.31
CA VAL A 6 -10.06 4.43 -9.08
C VAL A 6 -10.16 2.93 -8.86
N LEU A 7 -9.13 2.37 -8.23
CA LEU A 7 -9.06 0.96 -7.96
C LEU A 7 -10.09 0.55 -6.88
N VAL A 8 -11.31 0.22 -7.30
CA VAL A 8 -12.25 -0.53 -6.45
C VAL A 8 -11.87 -2.00 -6.56
N ILE A 9 -10.95 -2.46 -5.72
CA ILE A 9 -10.73 -3.91 -5.61
C ILE A 9 -11.90 -4.48 -4.84
N LEU A 10 -12.81 -5.16 -5.54
CA LEU A 10 -13.73 -6.09 -4.91
C LEU A 10 -12.93 -7.28 -4.38
N TYR A 11 -12.23 -7.09 -3.26
CA TYR A 11 -11.82 -8.21 -2.45
C TYR A 11 -13.08 -8.82 -1.88
N LYS A 12 -13.44 -10.01 -2.34
CA LYS A 12 -14.11 -10.97 -1.45
C LYS A 12 -13.05 -11.49 -0.46
N SER A 13 -12.64 -10.58 0.43
CA SER A 13 -11.66 -10.65 1.52
C SER A 13 -10.26 -11.17 1.20
N PHE A 14 -9.30 -10.25 1.08
CA PHE A 14 -7.91 -10.51 1.41
C PHE A 14 -7.65 -10.08 2.86
N SER A 15 -6.74 -10.74 3.57
CA SER A 15 -6.39 -10.50 4.98
C SER A 15 -5.85 -9.08 5.24
N HIS A 16 -6.76 -8.11 5.28
CA HIS A 16 -6.71 -6.90 6.07
C HIS A 16 -8.17 -6.54 6.35
N ARG A 17 -8.53 -6.42 7.62
CA ARG A 17 -9.89 -6.15 8.11
C ARG A 17 -10.67 -5.26 7.15
N ASN A 18 -11.69 -5.79 6.50
CA ASN A 18 -12.64 -4.98 5.74
C ASN A 18 -13.38 -4.06 6.72
N PRO A 19 -13.24 -2.73 6.63
CA PRO A 19 -13.95 -1.81 7.52
C PRO A 19 -15.47 -1.75 7.27
N TYR A 20 -15.96 -2.31 6.17
CA TYR A 20 -17.37 -2.34 5.76
C TYR A 20 -17.97 -3.77 5.72
N GLY A 21 -17.24 -4.76 6.24
CA GLY A 21 -17.67 -6.15 6.31
C GLY A 21 -17.75 -6.65 7.75
N ASP A 22 -18.13 -7.91 7.89
CA ASP A 22 -18.18 -8.67 9.15
C ASP A 22 -16.81 -8.87 9.85
N GLY A 23 -15.72 -8.31 9.30
CA GLY A 23 -14.36 -8.50 9.80
C GLY A 23 -13.81 -9.91 9.61
N ILE A 24 -14.51 -10.79 8.88
CA ILE A 24 -14.12 -12.19 8.71
C ILE A 24 -13.07 -12.32 7.59
N VAL A 25 -11.98 -13.03 7.89
CA VAL A 25 -10.95 -13.39 6.91
C VAL A 25 -11.51 -14.45 5.98
N ARG A 26 -11.50 -14.18 4.66
CA ARG A 26 -11.96 -15.16 3.64
C ARG A 26 -10.88 -15.60 2.68
N ALA A 27 -9.76 -14.89 2.58
CA ALA A 27 -8.56 -15.35 1.89
C ALA A 27 -7.28 -14.69 2.45
N ASP A 28 -6.17 -15.42 2.37
CA ASP A 28 -4.84 -14.96 2.80
C ASP A 28 -3.71 -15.49 1.90
N VAL A 29 -2.49 -14.98 2.14
CA VAL A 29 -1.25 -15.54 1.60
C VAL A 29 -0.54 -16.24 2.75
N PRO A 30 -0.62 -17.59 2.84
CA PRO A 30 -0.11 -18.31 4.00
C PRO A 30 1.41 -18.27 4.03
N PHE A 31 1.98 -18.10 5.23
CA PHE A 31 3.43 -18.22 5.45
C PHE A 31 3.90 -19.67 5.35
N ARG A 32 3.16 -20.61 5.96
CA ARG A 32 3.36 -22.07 5.81
C ARG A 32 2.22 -22.66 4.97
N ARG A 33 2.55 -23.26 3.83
CA ARG A 33 1.56 -23.77 2.87
C ARG A 33 0.86 -25.06 3.31
N ALA A 34 1.49 -25.86 4.18
CA ALA A 34 1.01 -27.19 4.55
C ALA A 34 -0.35 -27.21 5.29
N GLU A 35 -0.67 -26.14 6.02
CA GLU A 35 -1.91 -26.03 6.84
C GLU A 35 -2.86 -24.95 6.31
N SER A 36 -2.64 -24.47 5.08
CA SER A 36 -3.45 -23.41 4.50
C SER A 36 -4.88 -23.89 4.23
N LYS A 37 -5.87 -23.12 4.72
CA LYS A 37 -7.30 -23.29 4.44
C LYS A 37 -7.92 -22.13 3.66
N TYR A 38 -7.23 -20.99 3.61
CA TYR A 38 -7.72 -19.73 3.06
C TYR A 38 -6.80 -19.22 1.93
N SER A 39 -5.97 -20.07 1.32
CA SER A 39 -5.12 -19.58 0.24
C SER A 39 -5.96 -19.08 -0.93
N VAL A 40 -5.44 -18.07 -1.62
CA VAL A 40 -6.00 -17.52 -2.86
C VAL A 40 -6.34 -18.63 -3.87
N GLU A 41 -5.51 -19.68 -3.96
CA GLU A 41 -5.74 -20.84 -4.82
C GLU A 41 -6.92 -21.71 -4.39
N GLN A 42 -7.10 -21.92 -3.08
CA GLN A 42 -8.18 -22.76 -2.54
C GLN A 42 -9.53 -22.05 -2.60
N VAL A 43 -9.54 -20.73 -2.38
CA VAL A 43 -10.77 -19.92 -2.31
C VAL A 43 -11.20 -19.43 -3.69
N GLY A 44 -10.29 -19.38 -4.68
CA GLY A 44 -10.60 -18.94 -6.04
C GLY A 44 -10.86 -17.44 -6.13
N VAL A 45 -9.99 -16.63 -5.51
CA VAL A 45 -10.15 -15.17 -5.51
C VAL A 45 -9.79 -14.60 -6.87
N THR A 46 -10.64 -13.71 -7.39
CA THR A 46 -10.40 -12.93 -8.60
C THR A 46 -10.17 -11.45 -8.27
N VAL A 47 -9.50 -10.74 -9.17
CA VAL A 47 -9.32 -9.28 -9.10
C VAL A 47 -9.93 -8.67 -10.34
N GLU A 48 -10.79 -7.68 -10.15
CA GLU A 48 -11.38 -6.87 -11.22
C GLU A 48 -11.01 -5.41 -11.01
N PHE A 49 -10.66 -4.73 -12.10
CA PHE A 49 -10.22 -3.35 -12.10
C PHE A 49 -11.33 -2.45 -12.65
N TYR A 50 -11.61 -1.36 -11.95
CA TYR A 50 -12.52 -0.32 -12.41
C TYR A 50 -11.74 0.97 -12.59
N GLY A 51 -11.90 1.64 -13.73
CA GLY A 51 -11.19 2.88 -14.05
C GLY A 51 -9.68 2.72 -14.30
N GLY A 52 -9.06 3.80 -14.78
CA GLY A 52 -7.65 3.84 -15.14
C GLY A 52 -7.31 2.96 -16.35
N GLU A 53 -6.02 2.67 -16.51
CA GLU A 53 -5.48 1.92 -17.65
C GLU A 53 -5.99 0.47 -17.73
N LEU A 54 -6.27 -0.16 -16.59
CA LEU A 54 -6.71 -1.55 -16.51
C LEU A 54 -8.23 -1.70 -16.40
N ASN A 55 -9.02 -0.69 -16.77
CA ASN A 55 -10.47 -0.71 -16.62
C ASN A 55 -11.13 -1.91 -17.32
N GLY A 56 -11.97 -2.64 -16.59
CA GLY A 56 -12.71 -3.80 -17.10
C GLY A 56 -11.86 -5.07 -17.25
N VAL A 57 -10.59 -5.05 -16.84
CA VAL A 57 -9.73 -6.23 -16.85
C VAL A 57 -9.96 -7.04 -15.58
N SER A 58 -10.18 -8.34 -15.74
CA SER A 58 -10.28 -9.30 -14.64
C SER A 58 -9.15 -10.33 -14.69
N TYR A 59 -8.52 -10.61 -13.56
CA TYR A 59 -7.53 -11.69 -13.41
C TYR A 59 -8.01 -12.72 -12.39
N SER A 60 -7.88 -14.00 -12.76
CA SER A 60 -8.11 -15.16 -11.89
C SER A 60 -6.84 -15.92 -11.55
N ASP A 61 -5.72 -15.61 -12.22
CA ASP A 61 -4.43 -16.25 -11.97
C ASP A 61 -3.93 -15.95 -10.54
N PRO A 62 -3.66 -16.98 -9.70
CA PRO A 62 -3.29 -16.77 -8.31
C PRO A 62 -2.03 -15.92 -8.11
N ALA A 63 -1.04 -16.01 -9.00
CA ALA A 63 0.20 -15.24 -8.87
C ALA A 63 -0.07 -13.75 -9.12
N THR A 64 -0.88 -13.44 -10.12
CA THR A 64 -1.29 -12.08 -10.48
C THR A 64 -2.19 -11.47 -9.42
N VAL A 65 -3.16 -12.24 -8.93
CA VAL A 65 -4.04 -11.84 -7.82
C VAL A 65 -3.22 -11.51 -6.57
N LYS A 66 -2.25 -12.34 -6.19
CA LYS A 66 -1.36 -12.07 -5.04
C LYS A 66 -0.48 -10.84 -5.25
N LYS A 67 -0.01 -10.60 -6.48
CA LYS A 67 0.80 -9.42 -6.83
C LYS A 67 0.00 -8.14 -6.59
N TYR A 68 -1.23 -8.06 -7.11
CA TYR A 68 -2.07 -6.88 -6.92
C TYR A 68 -2.61 -6.78 -5.49
N ALA A 69 -2.90 -7.90 -4.84
CA ALA A 69 -3.24 -7.98 -3.41
C ALA A 69 -2.23 -7.28 -2.50
N ARG A 70 -0.93 -7.53 -2.71
CA ARG A 70 0.13 -6.88 -1.94
C ARG A 70 0.26 -5.39 -2.22
N ARG A 71 0.05 -4.95 -3.47
CA ARG A 71 0.18 -3.53 -3.83
C ARG A 71 -0.99 -2.71 -3.27
N ALA A 72 -2.18 -3.28 -3.24
CA ALA A 72 -3.38 -2.64 -2.70
C ALA A 72 -3.33 -2.36 -1.20
N GLN A 73 -2.52 -3.12 -0.44
CA GLN A 73 -2.31 -2.86 0.99
C GLN A 73 -1.72 -1.47 1.25
N LEU A 74 -1.05 -0.88 0.25
CA LEU A 74 -0.46 0.46 0.32
C LEU A 74 -1.41 1.55 -0.20
N GLY A 75 -2.66 1.19 -0.55
CA GLY A 75 -3.65 2.09 -1.13
C GLY A 75 -3.80 1.90 -2.63
N GLU A 76 -4.04 3.00 -3.34
CA GLU A 76 -4.21 3.00 -4.79
C GLU A 76 -2.94 2.52 -5.52
N ILE A 77 -3.14 1.73 -6.57
CA ILE A 77 -2.04 1.14 -7.33
C ILE A 77 -1.69 2.07 -8.48
N PHE A 78 -0.41 2.44 -8.57
CA PHE A 78 0.14 3.23 -9.66
C PHE A 78 1.18 2.45 -10.45
N GLU A 79 1.33 2.77 -11.73
CA GLU A 79 2.52 2.43 -12.50
C GLU A 79 3.62 3.44 -12.19
N LEU A 80 4.82 2.94 -11.88
CA LEU A 80 5.95 3.76 -11.48
C LEU A 80 7.16 3.35 -12.31
N ASP A 81 7.71 4.30 -13.07
CA ASP A 81 8.98 4.10 -13.74
C ASP A 81 10.13 4.11 -12.72
N ARG A 82 10.88 3.00 -12.71
CA ARG A 82 12.08 2.83 -11.88
C ARG A 82 13.37 2.95 -12.66
N ALA A 83 13.33 2.91 -13.99
CA ALA A 83 14.51 2.89 -14.84
C ALA A 83 15.17 4.26 -14.92
N THR A 84 14.38 5.32 -15.12
CA THR A 84 14.92 6.68 -15.35
C THR A 84 15.82 7.16 -14.20
N LEU A 85 15.41 6.94 -12.95
CA LEU A 85 16.15 7.40 -11.76
C LEU A 85 16.83 6.27 -10.99
N LYS A 86 16.85 5.03 -11.52
CA LYS A 86 17.37 3.84 -10.83
C LYS A 86 16.83 3.69 -9.40
N SER A 87 15.52 3.90 -9.25
CA SER A 87 14.84 3.88 -7.95
C SER A 87 14.93 2.49 -7.30
N ASP A 88 15.40 2.43 -6.04
CA ASP A 88 15.65 1.19 -5.28
C ASP A 88 14.37 0.53 -4.70
N GLY A 89 13.24 1.24 -4.73
CA GLY A 89 11.95 0.75 -4.22
C GLY A 89 11.73 0.99 -2.73
N VAL A 90 12.56 1.81 -2.07
CA VAL A 90 12.42 2.17 -0.65
C VAL A 90 11.77 3.55 -0.51
N PHE A 91 10.84 3.71 0.43
CA PHE A 91 10.18 5.00 0.68
C PHE A 91 11.16 6.07 1.18
N ARG A 92 10.86 7.33 0.86
CA ARG A 92 11.59 8.53 1.30
C ARG A 92 10.64 9.51 1.98
N SER A 93 11.16 10.32 2.90
CA SER A 93 10.40 11.40 3.53
C SER A 93 10.20 12.58 2.59
N SER A 94 9.09 13.29 2.77
CA SER A 94 8.77 14.48 1.97
C SER A 94 9.44 15.75 2.53
N PRO A 95 9.47 16.86 1.76
CA PRO A 95 9.93 18.16 2.27
C PRO A 95 9.16 18.62 3.52
N ARG A 96 7.88 18.26 3.64
CA ARG A 96 7.08 18.53 4.85
C ARG A 96 7.66 17.85 6.08
N GLY A 97 8.10 16.59 5.94
CA GLY A 97 8.76 15.84 7.01
C GLY A 97 10.08 16.51 7.42
N TRP A 98 10.92 16.84 6.45
CA TRP A 98 12.21 17.49 6.69
C TRP A 98 12.08 18.89 7.32
N PHE A 99 11.14 19.70 6.83
CA PHE A 99 10.86 21.02 7.39
C PHE A 99 10.44 20.92 8.85
N THR A 100 9.49 20.03 9.16
CA THR A 100 8.99 19.82 10.52
C THR A 100 10.10 19.37 11.46
N PHE A 101 10.91 18.40 11.02
CA PHE A 101 12.04 17.89 11.82
C PHE A 101 13.07 18.98 12.12
N GLY A 102 13.45 19.77 11.11
CA GLY A 102 14.39 20.87 11.28
C GLY A 102 13.87 21.91 12.27
N HIS A 103 12.63 22.36 12.10
CA HIS A 103 12.04 23.39 12.96
C HIS A 103 11.85 22.91 14.40
N ALA A 104 11.37 21.68 14.59
CA ALA A 104 11.24 21.11 15.93
C ALA A 104 12.60 21.03 16.65
N SER A 105 13.65 20.61 15.92
CA SER A 105 15.00 20.50 16.48
C SER A 105 15.61 21.86 16.80
N PHE A 106 15.54 22.83 15.88
CA PHE A 106 16.07 24.17 16.11
C PHE A 106 15.29 24.94 17.17
N ALA A 107 13.96 24.81 17.23
CA ALA A 107 13.17 25.42 18.29
C ALA A 107 13.60 24.92 19.68
N LEU A 108 13.87 23.62 19.82
CA LEU A 108 14.38 23.05 21.07
C LEU A 108 15.78 23.57 21.42
N LEU A 109 16.68 23.67 20.44
CA LEU A 109 18.02 24.22 20.65
C LEU A 109 17.95 25.71 21.07
N PHE A 110 17.13 26.52 20.40
CA PHE A 110 16.95 27.92 20.74
C PHE A 110 16.25 28.12 22.08
N PHE A 111 15.36 27.21 22.49
CA PHE A 111 14.78 27.24 23.83
C PHE A 111 15.85 27.12 24.92
N PHE A 112 16.77 26.16 24.81
CA PHE A 112 17.89 26.06 25.76
C PHE A 112 18.88 27.22 25.63
N GLY A 113 19.14 27.71 24.41
CA GLY A 113 19.94 28.92 24.19
C GLY A 113 19.33 30.15 24.85
N HIS A 114 17.99 30.28 24.85
CA HIS A 114 17.28 31.37 25.50
C HIS A 114 17.33 31.27 27.02
N ILE A 115 17.22 30.07 27.60
CA ILE A 115 17.37 29.86 29.05
C ILE A 115 18.80 30.17 29.53
N TRP A 116 19.80 29.88 28.69
CA TRP A 116 21.20 30.08 29.02
C TRP A 116 21.69 31.52 28.78
N ALA A 117 21.06 32.26 27.86
CA ALA A 117 21.42 33.65 27.59
C ALA A 117 20.99 34.53 28.79
N PRO A 118 21.90 35.36 29.34
CA PRO A 118 21.61 36.25 30.48
C PRO A 118 20.62 37.37 30.13
#